data_AF-A0A2M6YZV1-F1
#
_entry.id   AF-A0A2M6YZV1-F1
#
_cell.length_a   1.000
_cell.length_b   1.000
_cell.length_c   1.000
_cell.angle_alpha   90.00
_cell.angle_beta   90.00
_cell.angle_gamma   90.00
#
_symmetry.space_group_name_H-M   'P 1'
#
loop_
_entity.id
_entity.type
_entity.pdbx_description
1 polymer ?
#
loop_
_entity_poly.entity_id
_entity_poly.type
_entity_poly.pdbx_seq_one_letter_code
_entity_poly.pdbx_strand_id
1 'polypeptide(L)'
;SLDPGFEALLTFCRGHGIELTVVSDGLDCYIARIFRNAGVTGVRFFSNHLEFTDDRRFRITFPYSDEECTYCANCKRNHLLTGSGEEDVIVYIGDGKSDWCAARHADIIFAKRDLARYCTRERIPYHQFTTLHDVVEQLERIVARKRLRRRRQAELSRRAVFRQG
;
A
#
# COMPACT_ATOMS: atom_id res chain seq x y z
N SER A 1 -9.54 -11.61 5.85
CA SER A 1 -8.41 -12.46 6.27
C SER A 1 -7.12 -11.84 5.77
N LEU A 2 -5.97 -12.25 6.30
CA LEU A 2 -4.67 -11.88 5.73
C LEU A 2 -4.37 -12.74 4.50
N ASP A 3 -3.63 -12.16 3.56
CA ASP A 3 -3.11 -12.89 2.42
C ASP A 3 -2.00 -13.85 2.89
N PRO A 4 -1.93 -15.11 2.38
CA PRO A 4 -0.87 -16.03 2.73
C PRO A 4 0.52 -15.40 2.49
N GLY A 5 1.40 -15.52 3.49
CA GLY A 5 2.75 -14.94 3.44
C GLY A 5 2.89 -13.55 4.07
N PHE A 6 1.82 -12.98 4.65
CA PHE A 6 1.92 -11.69 5.33
C PHE A 6 2.98 -11.66 6.44
N GLU A 7 3.05 -12.70 7.28
CA GLU A 7 4.06 -12.79 8.35
C GLU A 7 5.48 -12.93 7.80
N ALA A 8 5.66 -13.65 6.70
CA ALA A 8 6.94 -13.76 6.01
C ALA A 8 7.38 -12.39 5.47
N LEU A 9 6.44 -11.64 4.87
CA LEU A 9 6.71 -10.27 4.39
C LEU A 9 7.08 -9.34 5.55
N LEU A 10 6.34 -9.39 6.67
CA LEU A 10 6.65 -8.59 7.84
C LEU A 10 8.03 -8.92 8.41
N THR A 11 8.38 -10.20 8.48
CA THR A 11 9.69 -10.67 8.95
C THR A 11 10.81 -10.21 8.01
N PHE A 12 10.60 -10.35 6.70
CA PHE A 12 11.52 -9.86 5.68
C PHE A 12 11.77 -8.35 5.82
N CYS A 13 10.71 -7.55 5.90
CA CYS A 13 10.82 -6.10 6.05
C CYS A 13 11.61 -5.73 7.30
N ARG A 14 11.31 -6.35 8.45
CA ARG A 14 12.04 -6.12 9.71
C ARG A 14 13.52 -6.48 9.60
N GLY A 15 13.84 -7.64 9.03
CA GLY A 15 15.22 -8.11 8.86
C GLY A 15 16.08 -7.22 7.96
N HIS A 16 15.44 -6.47 7.05
CA HIS A 16 16.10 -5.55 6.13
C HIS A 16 15.96 -4.06 6.51
N GLY A 17 15.35 -3.74 7.65
CA GLY A 17 15.11 -2.34 8.06
C GLY A 17 14.15 -1.58 7.13
N ILE A 18 13.24 -2.29 6.47
CA ILE A 18 12.23 -1.72 5.56
C ILE A 18 10.98 -1.40 6.37
N GLU A 19 10.49 -0.16 6.28
CA GLU A 19 9.22 0.23 6.90
C GLU A 19 8.04 -0.40 6.13
N LEU A 20 7.21 -1.17 6.83
CA LEU A 20 5.96 -1.74 6.29
C LEU A 20 4.76 -1.01 6.87
N THR A 21 3.97 -0.38 5.99
CA THR A 21 2.70 0.28 6.34
C THR A 21 1.56 -0.33 5.54
N VAL A 22 0.43 -0.63 6.20
CA VAL A 22 -0.80 -1.12 5.55
C VAL A 22 -1.77 0.03 5.37
N VAL A 23 -2.26 0.25 4.14
CA VAL A 23 -3.24 1.31 3.85
C VAL A 23 -4.48 0.70 3.24
N SER A 24 -5.65 0.94 3.82
CA SER A 24 -6.91 0.30 3.42
C SER A 24 -8.05 1.31 3.32
N ASP A 25 -8.94 1.14 2.35
CA ASP A 25 -10.27 1.81 2.36
C ASP A 25 -11.25 1.15 3.34
N GLY A 26 -10.79 0.11 4.05
CA GLY A 26 -11.59 -0.58 5.03
C GLY A 26 -11.82 0.19 6.32
N LEU A 27 -12.49 -0.46 7.27
CA LEU A 27 -12.75 0.06 8.61
C LEU A 27 -11.76 -0.56 9.60
N ASP A 28 -11.24 0.29 10.47
CA ASP A 28 -10.27 -0.06 11.51
C ASP A 28 -10.70 -1.23 12.40
N CYS A 29 -11.99 -1.29 12.77
CA CYS A 29 -12.53 -2.30 13.69
C CYS A 29 -12.26 -3.74 13.22
N TYR A 30 -12.48 -4.03 11.93
CA TYR A 30 -12.26 -5.38 11.40
C TYR A 30 -10.80 -5.60 10.98
N ILE A 31 -10.07 -4.56 10.57
CA ILE A 31 -8.64 -4.67 10.27
C ILE A 31 -7.88 -5.03 11.54
N ALA A 32 -8.14 -4.33 12.65
CA ALA A 32 -7.58 -4.63 13.95
C ALA A 32 -7.95 -6.05 14.43
N ARG A 33 -9.19 -6.49 14.17
CA ARG A 33 -9.61 -7.88 14.45
C ARG A 33 -8.84 -8.90 13.62
N ILE A 34 -8.61 -8.64 12.33
CA ILE A 34 -7.83 -9.53 11.46
C ILE A 34 -6.40 -9.67 11.98
N PHE A 35 -5.71 -8.55 12.29
CA PHE A 35 -4.34 -8.61 12.82
C PHE A 35 -4.26 -9.34 14.15
N ARG A 36 -5.17 -9.04 15.09
CA ARG A 36 -5.23 -9.72 16.39
C ARG A 36 -5.45 -11.22 16.25
N ASN A 37 -6.35 -11.65 15.38
CA ASN A 37 -6.62 -13.07 15.17
C ASN A 37 -5.43 -13.81 14.54
N ALA A 38 -4.60 -13.10 13.78
CA ALA A 38 -3.37 -13.64 13.19
C ALA A 38 -2.14 -13.48 14.11
N GLY A 39 -2.28 -12.94 15.34
CA GLY A 39 -1.14 -12.69 16.22
C GLY A 39 -0.15 -11.63 15.70
N VAL A 40 -0.55 -10.84 14.69
CA VAL A 40 0.29 -9.79 14.10
C VAL A 40 0.29 -8.56 14.99
N THR A 41 1.49 -8.11 15.38
CA THR A 41 1.70 -6.91 16.21
C THR A 41 2.75 -6.00 15.60
N GLY A 42 2.73 -4.71 15.97
CA GLY A 42 3.75 -3.73 15.54
C GLY A 42 3.73 -3.44 14.04
N VAL A 43 2.55 -3.46 13.42
CA VAL A 43 2.34 -3.05 12.02
C VAL A 43 1.55 -1.74 12.04
N ARG A 44 2.10 -0.71 11.41
CA ARG A 44 1.40 0.56 11.19
C ARG A 44 0.32 0.34 10.13
N PHE A 45 -0.91 0.79 10.40
CA PHE A 45 -1.96 0.78 9.39
C PHE A 45 -2.80 2.06 9.42
N PHE A 46 -3.31 2.42 8.24
CA PHE A 46 -4.23 3.54 8.02
C PHE A 46 -5.51 3.03 7.36
N SER A 47 -6.65 3.42 7.91
CA SER A 47 -7.97 3.01 7.43
C SER A 47 -9.03 4.05 7.75
N ASN A 48 -10.24 3.86 7.24
CA ASN A 48 -11.40 4.60 7.71
C ASN A 48 -11.76 4.15 9.12
N HIS A 49 -12.46 5.01 9.86
CA HIS A 49 -12.76 4.78 11.27
C HIS A 49 -14.26 4.55 11.46
N LEU A 50 -14.61 3.46 12.15
CA LEU A 50 -15.97 3.17 12.59
C LEU A 50 -16.09 3.39 14.09
N GLU A 51 -17.00 4.26 14.49
CA GLU A 51 -17.33 4.54 15.87
C GLU A 51 -18.77 4.08 16.17
N PHE A 52 -18.97 3.39 17.29
CA PHE A 52 -20.30 3.09 17.81
C PHE A 52 -20.70 4.18 18.81
N THR A 53 -21.87 4.77 18.60
CA THR A 53 -22.42 5.80 19.50
C THR A 53 -23.41 5.17 20.49
N ASP A 54 -23.66 5.87 21.60
CA ASP A 54 -24.46 5.36 22.74
C ASP A 54 -25.90 4.96 22.36
N ASP A 55 -26.42 5.49 21.25
CA ASP A 55 -27.78 5.26 20.75
C ASP A 55 -27.91 4.08 19.76
N ARG A 56 -26.97 3.12 19.80
CA ARG A 56 -26.87 1.99 18.85
C ARG A 56 -26.71 2.44 17.39
N ARG A 57 -26.30 3.68 17.14
CA ARG A 57 -25.91 4.12 15.82
C ARG A 57 -24.41 3.91 15.62
N PHE A 58 -24.00 4.03 14.37
CA PHE A 58 -22.60 4.02 14.02
C PHE A 58 -22.30 5.24 13.15
N ARG A 59 -21.09 5.77 13.34
CA ARG A 59 -20.54 6.87 12.54
C ARG A 59 -19.30 6.37 11.83
N ILE A 60 -19.23 6.62 10.52
CA ILE A 60 -18.05 6.36 9.72
C ILE A 60 -17.38 7.70 9.44
N THR A 61 -16.07 7.77 9.66
CA THR A 61 -15.26 8.93 9.31
C THR A 61 -14.15 8.53 8.34
N PHE A 62 -13.80 9.49 7.47
CA PHE A 62 -12.84 9.32 6.38
C PHE A 62 -11.66 10.28 6.60
N PRO A 63 -10.82 10.05 7.64
CA PRO A 63 -9.79 11.01 8.06
C PRO A 63 -8.69 11.22 7.00
N TYR A 64 -8.60 10.34 6.01
CA TYR A 64 -7.56 10.33 4.99
C TYR A 64 -8.14 10.51 3.57
N SER A 65 -9.35 11.02 3.44
CA SER A 65 -9.91 11.40 2.13
C SER A 65 -9.14 12.59 1.54
N ASP A 66 -9.15 12.71 0.23
CA ASP A 66 -8.51 13.79 -0.52
C ASP A 66 -9.54 14.37 -1.48
N GLU A 67 -9.77 15.68 -1.42
CA GLU A 67 -10.85 16.34 -2.20
C GLU A 67 -10.63 16.20 -3.71
N GLU A 68 -9.37 16.08 -4.14
CA GLU A 68 -9.00 15.84 -5.54
C GLU A 68 -9.07 14.35 -5.93
N CYS A 69 -9.27 13.44 -4.97
CA CYS A 69 -9.44 12.00 -5.17
C CYS A 69 -10.90 11.56 -4.93
N THR A 70 -11.74 11.62 -5.95
CA THR A 70 -13.13 11.15 -5.87
C THR A 70 -13.28 9.62 -5.88
N TYR A 71 -12.18 8.88 -6.01
CA TYR A 71 -12.17 7.42 -6.16
C TYR A 71 -11.73 6.68 -4.89
N CYS A 72 -11.21 7.38 -3.88
CA CYS A 72 -10.62 6.75 -2.71
C CYS A 72 -11.19 7.34 -1.42
N ALA A 73 -11.61 6.45 -0.51
CA ALA A 73 -12.07 6.85 0.82
C ALA A 73 -10.87 7.12 1.74
N ASN A 74 -9.76 6.43 1.47
CA ASN A 74 -8.45 6.62 2.07
C ASN A 74 -7.40 6.81 0.96
N CYS A 75 -6.81 8.01 0.86
CA CYS A 75 -5.88 8.37 -0.19
C CYS A 75 -4.51 7.69 -0.02
N LYS A 76 -4.38 6.51 -0.61
CA LYS A 76 -3.14 5.71 -0.61
C LYS A 76 -1.95 6.41 -1.26
N ARG A 77 -2.21 7.28 -2.25
CA ARG A 77 -1.17 8.16 -2.84
C ARG A 77 -0.58 9.08 -1.75
N ASN A 78 -1.42 9.75 -0.97
CA ASN A 78 -0.92 10.70 0.03
C ASN A 78 -0.17 10.00 1.15
N HIS A 79 -0.62 8.82 1.60
CA HIS A 79 0.14 8.00 2.54
C HIS A 79 1.52 7.59 2.00
N LEU A 80 1.60 7.23 0.72
CA LEU A 80 2.86 6.93 0.05
C LEU A 80 3.78 8.16 0.03
N LEU A 81 3.26 9.33 -0.34
CA LEU A 81 4.05 10.56 -0.46
C LEU A 81 4.53 11.11 0.89
N THR A 82 3.71 11.01 1.93
CA THR A 82 4.02 11.55 3.26
C THR A 82 4.80 10.57 4.14
N GLY A 83 4.72 9.27 3.83
CA GLY A 83 5.43 8.21 4.54
C GLY A 83 6.78 7.82 3.92
N SER A 84 7.27 8.56 2.93
CA SER A 84 8.56 8.27 2.27
C SER A 84 9.40 9.54 2.07
N GLY A 85 10.72 9.38 2.14
CA GLY A 85 11.69 10.41 1.77
C GLY A 85 11.90 10.52 0.26
N GLU A 86 12.53 11.62 -0.18
CA GLU A 86 12.78 11.87 -1.61
C GLU A 86 13.67 10.78 -2.27
N GLU A 87 14.63 10.25 -1.50
CA GLU A 87 15.57 9.23 -1.97
C GLU A 87 15.09 7.79 -1.76
N ASP A 88 13.93 7.60 -1.12
CA ASP A 88 13.40 6.26 -0.84
C ASP A 88 12.91 5.56 -2.11
N VAL A 89 13.15 4.24 -2.15
CA VAL A 89 12.56 3.34 -3.13
C VAL A 89 11.25 2.80 -2.56
N ILE A 90 10.15 3.11 -3.25
CA ILE A 90 8.82 2.78 -2.77
C ILE A 90 8.33 1.49 -3.42
N VAL A 91 8.05 0.49 -2.59
CA VAL A 91 7.38 -0.75 -3.00
C VAL A 91 5.90 -0.65 -2.68
N TYR A 92 5.05 -0.91 -3.67
CA TYR A 92 3.60 -0.96 -3.49
C TYR A 92 3.05 -2.33 -3.82
N ILE A 93 2.20 -2.87 -2.94
CA ILE A 93 1.58 -4.19 -3.09
C ILE A 93 0.06 -4.01 -3.01
N GLY A 94 -0.68 -4.39 -4.05
CA GLY A 94 -2.12 -4.19 -4.08
C GLY A 94 -2.85 -5.03 -5.12
N ASP A 95 -4.18 -4.90 -5.15
CA ASP A 95 -5.04 -5.67 -6.05
C ASP A 95 -6.25 -4.90 -6.59
N GLY A 96 -6.58 -3.76 -5.98
CA GLY A 96 -7.86 -3.07 -6.16
C GLY A 96 -7.79 -1.86 -7.09
N LYS A 97 -8.97 -1.30 -7.39
CA LYS A 97 -9.10 -0.08 -8.19
C LYS A 97 -8.62 1.17 -7.47
N SER A 98 -8.80 1.24 -6.15
CA SER A 98 -8.33 2.38 -5.35
C SER A 98 -6.80 2.45 -5.22
N ASP A 99 -6.08 1.43 -5.70
CA ASP A 99 -4.61 1.39 -5.73
C ASP A 99 -4.02 2.04 -6.99
N TRP A 100 -4.84 2.32 -8.01
CA TRP A 100 -4.37 2.79 -9.31
C TRP A 100 -3.53 4.07 -9.23
N CYS A 101 -3.96 5.01 -8.39
CA CYS A 101 -3.24 6.26 -8.18
C CYS A 101 -1.88 6.01 -7.50
N ALA A 102 -1.86 5.21 -6.43
CA ALA A 102 -0.63 4.89 -5.72
C ALA A 102 0.40 4.16 -6.60
N ALA A 103 -0.06 3.24 -7.48
CA ALA A 103 0.80 2.53 -8.41
C ALA A 103 1.53 3.43 -9.43
N ARG A 104 1.04 4.65 -9.70
CA ARG A 104 1.77 5.64 -10.50
C ARG A 104 2.91 6.32 -9.76
N HIS A 105 2.88 6.31 -8.43
CA HIS A 105 3.84 7.00 -7.57
C HIS A 105 4.86 6.06 -6.91
N ALA A 106 4.66 4.74 -7.02
CA ALA A 106 5.58 3.72 -6.52
C ALA A 106 6.66 3.34 -7.55
N ASP A 107 7.83 2.92 -7.06
CA ASP A 107 8.96 2.51 -7.89
C ASP A 107 8.85 1.05 -8.33
N ILE A 108 8.48 0.18 -7.39
CA ILE A 108 8.28 -1.25 -7.59
C ILE A 108 6.84 -1.58 -7.25
N ILE A 109 6.11 -2.19 -8.17
CA ILE A 109 4.71 -2.55 -7.97
C ILE A 109 4.57 -4.06 -7.99
N PHE A 110 3.92 -4.62 -6.97
CA PHE A 110 3.37 -5.96 -6.97
C PHE A 110 1.86 -5.84 -7.12
N ALA A 111 1.31 -6.42 -8.19
CA ALA A 111 -0.09 -6.27 -8.52
C ALA A 111 -0.76 -7.60 -8.86
N LYS A 112 -2.03 -7.72 -8.48
CA LYS A 112 -2.94 -8.77 -8.97
C LYS A 112 -4.30 -8.18 -9.34
N ARG A 113 -5.19 -8.99 -9.91
CA ARG A 113 -6.59 -8.64 -10.22
C ARG A 113 -6.74 -7.30 -10.99
N ASP A 114 -7.52 -6.36 -10.45
CA ASP A 114 -7.82 -5.07 -11.09
C ASP A 114 -6.58 -4.19 -11.23
N LEU A 115 -5.70 -4.21 -10.23
CA LEU A 115 -4.47 -3.45 -10.28
C LEU A 115 -3.53 -3.99 -11.37
N ALA A 116 -3.40 -5.31 -11.53
CA ALA A 116 -2.58 -5.89 -12.59
C ALA A 116 -3.13 -5.54 -13.98
N ARG A 117 -4.46 -5.63 -14.18
CA ARG A 117 -5.09 -5.21 -15.44
C ARG A 117 -4.83 -3.74 -15.75
N TYR A 118 -4.92 -2.89 -14.73
CA TYR A 118 -4.60 -1.47 -14.85
C TYR A 118 -3.15 -1.25 -15.25
N CYS A 119 -2.20 -1.86 -14.55
CA CYS A 119 -0.79 -1.71 -14.84
C CYS A 119 -0.45 -2.15 -16.27
N THR A 120 -1.03 -3.27 -16.73
CA THR A 120 -0.91 -3.71 -18.13
C THR A 120 -1.43 -2.65 -19.11
N ARG A 121 -2.65 -2.14 -18.90
CA ARG A 121 -3.27 -1.14 -19.79
C ARG A 121 -2.46 0.15 -19.86
N GLU A 122 -2.00 0.64 -18.71
CA GLU A 122 -1.27 1.90 -18.59
C GLU A 122 0.24 1.75 -18.84
N ARG A 123 0.70 0.56 -19.22
CA ARG A 123 2.12 0.22 -19.45
C ARG A 123 3.02 0.55 -18.25
N ILE A 124 2.49 0.34 -17.04
CA ILE A 124 3.21 0.46 -15.78
C ILE A 124 3.92 -0.89 -15.52
N PRO A 125 5.26 -0.92 -15.40
CA PRO A 125 5.96 -2.14 -15.01
C PRO A 125 5.53 -2.61 -13.62
N TYR A 126 5.23 -3.91 -13.49
CA TYR A 126 4.84 -4.53 -12.24
C TYR A 126 5.29 -6.00 -12.19
N HIS A 127 5.29 -6.56 -10.99
CA HIS A 127 5.43 -7.98 -10.71
C HIS A 127 4.06 -8.56 -10.39
N GLN A 128 3.62 -9.54 -11.16
CA GLN A 128 2.40 -10.28 -10.83
C GLN A 128 2.66 -11.19 -9.63
N PHE A 129 1.69 -11.29 -8.71
CA PHE A 129 1.75 -12.21 -7.58
C PHE A 129 0.41 -12.90 -7.33
N THR A 130 0.43 -14.09 -6.73
CA THR A 130 -0.77 -14.77 -6.24
C THR A 130 -0.89 -14.59 -4.73
N THR A 131 0.21 -14.83 -4.01
CA THR A 131 0.30 -14.69 -2.55
C THR A 131 1.47 -13.79 -2.15
N LEU A 132 1.49 -13.32 -0.91
CA LEU A 132 2.62 -12.52 -0.40
C LEU A 132 3.93 -13.33 -0.29
N HIS A 133 3.89 -14.66 -0.35
CA HIS A 133 5.12 -15.45 -0.49
C HIS A 133 5.86 -15.15 -1.81
N ASP A 134 5.12 -14.99 -2.91
CA ASP A 134 5.71 -14.63 -4.21
C ASP A 134 6.37 -13.25 -4.14
N VAL A 135 5.76 -12.33 -3.38
CA VAL A 135 6.31 -10.98 -3.16
C VAL A 135 7.64 -11.05 -2.42
N VAL A 136 7.71 -11.83 -1.33
CA VAL A 136 8.94 -12.03 -0.56
C VAL A 136 10.05 -12.61 -1.44
N GLU A 137 9.77 -13.68 -2.19
CA GLU A 137 10.76 -14.30 -3.09
C GLU A 137 11.33 -13.30 -4.10
N GLN A 138 10.47 -12.45 -4.66
CA GLN A 138 10.92 -11.44 -5.63
C GLN A 138 11.71 -10.31 -4.95
N LEU A 139 11.30 -9.87 -3.75
CA LEU A 139 12.05 -8.87 -2.99
C LEU A 139 13.45 -9.37 -2.61
N GLU A 140 13.58 -10.62 -2.16
CA GLU A 140 14.86 -11.26 -1.88
C GLU A 140 15.78 -11.23 -3.12
N ARG A 141 15.24 -11.56 -4.30
CA ARG A 141 16.00 -11.49 -5.57
C ARG A 141 16.40 -10.06 -5.94
N ILE A 142 15.54 -9.07 -5.71
CA ILE A 142 15.82 -7.65 -5.99
C ILE A 142 16.94 -7.14 -5.07
N VAL A 143 16.86 -7.45 -3.78
CA VAL A 143 17.87 -7.08 -2.78
C VAL A 143 19.20 -7.76 -3.07
N ALA A 144 19.21 -9.09 -3.29
CA ALA A 144 20.42 -9.86 -3.57
C ALA A 144 21.18 -9.36 -4.80
N ARG A 145 20.45 -8.91 -5.83
CA ARG A 145 21.04 -8.37 -7.07
C ARG A 145 21.41 -6.89 -6.97
N LYS A 146 21.16 -6.23 -5.84
CA LYS A 146 21.30 -4.77 -5.66
C LYS A 146 20.54 -3.98 -6.74
N ARG A 147 19.32 -4.43 -7.06
CA ARG A 147 18.47 -3.88 -8.14
C ARG A 147 17.34 -2.97 -7.66
N LEU A 148 17.44 -2.43 -6.45
CA LEU A 148 16.56 -1.36 -5.98
C LEU A 148 16.81 -0.14 -6.85
N ARG A 149 15.93 0.09 -7.84
CA ARG A 149 16.00 1.20 -8.78
C ARG A 149 14.73 2.02 -8.67
N ARG A 150 14.89 3.33 -8.55
CA ARG A 150 13.78 4.26 -8.67
C ARG A 150 13.23 4.24 -10.09
N ARG A 151 11.91 4.36 -10.20
CA ARG A 151 11.23 4.42 -11.48
C ARG A 151 11.08 5.88 -11.87
N ARG A 152 11.77 6.31 -12.93
CA ARG A 152 11.75 7.70 -13.41
C ARG A 152 10.34 8.30 -13.53
N GLN A 153 9.38 7.52 -14.04
CA GLN A 153 7.99 7.99 -14.16
C GLN A 153 7.34 8.23 -12.79
N ALA A 154 7.64 7.41 -11.78
CA ALA A 154 7.17 7.62 -10.42
C ALA A 154 7.77 8.88 -9.80
N GLU A 155 9.08 9.11 -9.96
CA GLU A 155 9.74 10.34 -9.51
C GLU A 155 9.09 11.59 -10.12
N LEU A 156 8.85 11.57 -11.43
CA LEU A 156 8.18 12.68 -12.13
C LEU A 156 6.75 12.89 -11.62
N SER A 157 6.00 11.81 -11.38
CA SER A 157 4.66 11.90 -10.80
C SER A 157 4.68 12.47 -9.37
N ARG A 158 5.60 12.01 -8.50
CA ARG A 158 5.79 12.56 -7.15
C ARG A 158 6.10 14.07 -7.20
N ARG A 159 7.04 14.48 -8.05
CA ARG A 159 7.41 15.90 -8.25
C ARG A 159 6.32 16.77 -8.88
N ALA A 160 5.36 16.18 -9.59
CA ALA A 160 4.24 16.93 -10.15
C ALA A 160 3.26 17.34 -9.04
N VAL A 161 3.00 16.46 -8.07
CA VAL A 161 2.11 16.75 -6.93
C VAL A 161 2.63 17.94 -6.12
N PHE A 162 3.92 17.95 -5.77
CA PHE A 162 4.52 19.05 -5.00
C PHE A 162 4.68 20.38 -5.75
N ARG A 163 4.47 20.40 -7.08
CA ARG A 163 4.48 21.64 -7.87
C ARG A 163 3.09 22.26 -8.04
N GLN A 164 2.05 21.54 -7.64
CA GLN A 164 0.65 21.96 -7.77
C GLN A 164 0.05 22.46 -6.45
N GLY A 165 0.73 22.28 -5.32
CA GLY A 165 0.42 22.89 -4.03
C GLY A 165 1.37 24.05 -3.73
#